data_AF-A0A528A1U2-F1
#
_entry.id   AF-A0A528A1U2-F1
#
_cell.length_a   1.000
_cell.length_b   1.000
_cell.length_c   1.000
_cell.angle_alpha   90.00
_cell.angle_beta   90.00
_cell.angle_gamma   90.00
#
_symmetry.space_group_name_H-M   'P 1'
#
loop_
_entity.id
_entity.type
_entity.pdbx_description
1 polymer ?
#
loop_
_entity_poly.entity_id
_entity_poly.type
_entity_poly.pdbx_seq_one_letter_code
_entity_poly.pdbx_strand_id
1 'polypeptide(L)' 'MKITDLRCAVIGKHPIVRIVTDEGLYGLGEVEYTKPYLKPWVLHFREALIGEDP' A
#
# COMPACT_ATOMS: atom_id res chain seq x y z
N MET A 1 -2.45 17.19 -1.64
CA MET A 1 -2.31 15.74 -1.76
C MET A 1 -1.84 15.14 -0.45
N LYS A 2 -2.64 14.29 0.18
CA LYS A 2 -2.23 13.49 1.36
C LYS A 2 -2.75 12.07 1.26
N ILE A 3 -2.04 11.12 1.86
CA ILE A 3 -2.49 9.73 1.96
C ILE A 3 -3.70 9.63 2.90
N THR A 4 -4.74 8.93 2.46
CA THR A 4 -5.97 8.67 3.24
C THR A 4 -6.17 7.19 3.53
N ASP A 5 -5.55 6.30 2.75
CA ASP A 5 -5.62 4.87 2.99
C ASP A 5 -4.43 4.13 2.37
N LEU A 6 -3.99 3.07 3.04
CA LEU A 6 -3.01 2.10 2.55
C LEU A 6 -3.65 0.71 2.56
N ARG A 7 -3.62 0.03 1.42
CA ARG A 7 -4.08 -1.36 1.28
C ARG A 7 -2.99 -2.23 0.67
N CYS A 8 -3.02 -3.51 1.01
CA CYS A 8 -2.15 -4.51 0.40
C CYS A 8 -2.94 -5.79 0.12
N ALA A 9 -2.94 -6.22 -1.14
CA ALA A 9 -3.56 -7.47 -1.58
C ALA A 9 -2.48 -8.38 -2.17
N VAL A 10 -2.53 -9.68 -1.92
CA VAL A 10 -1.65 -10.63 -2.61
C VAL A 10 -2.41 -11.21 -3.78
N ILE A 11 -1.94 -10.95 -5.00
CA ILE A 11 -2.51 -11.47 -6.25
C ILE A 11 -1.52 -12.48 -6.82
N GLY A 12 -1.90 -13.75 -6.87
CA GLY A 12 -0.94 -14.83 -7.10
C GLY A 12 0.07 -14.90 -5.94
N LYS A 13 1.35 -14.58 -6.21
CA LYS A 13 2.38 -14.38 -5.17
C LYS A 13 2.93 -12.95 -5.12
N HIS A 14 2.34 -12.02 -5.87
CA HIS A 14 2.75 -10.62 -5.88
C HIS A 14 1.90 -9.84 -4.88
N PRO A 15 2.46 -9.31 -3.78
CA PRO A 15 1.79 -8.29 -3.01
C PRO A 15 1.69 -7.00 -3.83
N ILE A 16 0.47 -6.49 -3.96
CA ILE A 16 0.15 -5.23 -4.62
C ILE A 16 -0.28 -4.24 -3.55
N VAL A 17 0.46 -3.15 -3.45
CA VAL A 17 0.18 -2.03 -2.55
C VAL A 17 -0.69 -1.02 -3.28
N ARG A 18 -1.70 -0.49 -2.59
CA ARG A 18 -2.53 0.62 -3.06
C ARG A 18 -2.50 1.75 -2.04
N ILE A 19 -2.15 2.94 -2.51
CA ILE A 19 -2.23 4.19 -1.74
C ILE A 19 -3.38 5.01 -2.33
N VAL A 20 -4.26 5.56 -1.49
CA VAL A 20 -5.37 6.42 -1.88
C VAL A 20 -5.15 7.81 -1.30
N THR A 21 -5.42 8.84 -2.09
CA THR A 21 -5.28 10.24 -1.64
C THR A 21 -6.63 10.92 -1.45
N ASP A 22 -6.61 12.05 -0.74
CA ASP A 22 -7.79 12.90 -0.52
C ASP A 22 -8.33 13.56 -1.79
N GLU A 23 -7.54 13.60 -2.85
CA GLU A 23 -7.94 14.11 -4.18
C GLU A 23 -8.67 13.05 -5.03
N GLY A 24 -8.92 11.85 -4.47
CA GLY A 24 -9.59 10.74 -5.17
C GLY A 24 -8.68 9.96 -6.12
N LEU A 25 -7.38 10.25 -6.12
CA LEU A 25 -6.37 9.50 -6.87
C LEU A 25 -5.91 8.26 -6.10
N TYR A 26 -5.41 7.26 -6.83
CA TYR A 26 -4.73 6.14 -6.21
C TYR A 26 -3.53 5.68 -7.05
N GLY A 27 -2.50 5.21 -6.35
CA GLY A 27 -1.33 4.56 -6.93
C GLY A 27 -1.32 3.07 -6.67
N LEU A 28 -0.67 2.30 -7.54
CA LEU A 28 -0.41 0.88 -7.36
C LEU A 28 1.09 0.61 -7.43
N GLY A 29 1.60 -0.18 -6.49
CA GLY A 29 3.00 -0.64 -6.47
C GLY A 29 3.08 -2.15 -6.29
N GLU A 30 3.90 -2.81 -7.09
CA GLU A 30 4.17 -4.24 -6.94
C GLU A 30 5.33 -4.45 -5.96
N VAL A 31 5.20 -5.44 -5.07
CA VAL A 31 6.28 -5.97 -4.26
C VAL A 31 6.80 -7.25 -4.90
N GLU A 32 8.10 -7.49 -4.74
CA GLU A 32 8.81 -8.65 -5.27
C GLU A 32 8.05 -9.99 -5.09
N TYR A 33 7.88 -10.72 -6.20
CA TYR A 33 7.19 -12.02 -6.28
C TYR A 33 7.61 -13.07 -5.24
N THR A 34 8.89 -13.09 -4.87
CA THR A 34 9.47 -14.07 -3.94
C THR A 34 9.10 -13.78 -2.49
N LYS A 35 8.44 -12.65 -2.21
CA LYS A 35 8.15 -12.16 -0.86
C LYS A 35 6.65 -11.94 -0.60
N PRO A 36 5.78 -12.95 -0.81
CA PRO A 36 4.34 -12.82 -0.55
C PRO A 36 4.02 -12.56 0.94
N TYR A 37 4.94 -12.92 1.85
CA TYR A 37 4.80 -12.74 3.29
C TYR A 37 4.96 -11.27 3.76
N LEU A 38 5.28 -10.33 2.85
CA LEU A 38 5.47 -8.92 3.21
C LEU A 38 4.17 -8.15 3.47
N LYS A 39 3.00 -8.70 3.12
CA LYS A 39 1.71 -8.04 3.37
C LYS A 39 1.55 -7.46 4.80
N PRO A 40 1.73 -8.22 5.89
CA PRO A 40 1.62 -7.67 7.25
C PRO A 40 2.64 -6.56 7.54
N TRP A 41 3.84 -6.64 6.98
CA TRP A 41 4.88 -5.61 7.14
C TRP A 41 4.52 -4.32 6.41
N VAL A 42 3.92 -4.40 5.22
CA VAL A 42 3.38 -3.22 4.53
C VAL A 42 2.26 -2.59 5.36
N LEU A 43 1.31 -3.40 5.83
CA LEU A 43 0.15 -2.90 6.58
C LEU A 43 0.52 -2.33 7.94
N HIS A 44 1.65 -2.74 8.53
CA HIS A 44 2.18 -2.16 9.78
C HIS A 44 2.42 -0.64 9.66
N PHE A 45 2.82 -0.15 8.49
CA PHE A 45 3.08 1.28 8.26
C PHE A 45 1.84 2.12 8.00
N ARG A 46 0.65 1.51 7.90
CA ARG A 46 -0.58 2.22 7.51
C ARG A 46 -0.80 3.47 8.35
N GLU A 47 -0.84 3.32 9.67
CA GLU A 47 -1.15 4.43 10.59
C GLU A 47 -0.08 5.53 10.55
N ALA A 48 1.18 5.17 10.30
CA ALA A 48 2.26 6.14 10.19
C ALA A 48 2.24 6.93 8.87
N LEU A 49 1.56 6.43 7.84
CA LEU A 49 1.49 7.06 6.52
C LEU A 49 0.22 7.89 6.31
N ILE A 50 -0.85 7.67 7.09
CA ILE A 50 -2.07 8.46 6.93
C ILE A 50 -1.79 9.94 7.25
N GLY A 51 -2.14 10.83 6.33
CA GLY A 51 -1.93 12.27 6.45
C GLY A 51 -0.60 12.78 5.88
N GLU A 52 0.33 11.88 5.56
CA GLU A 52 1.62 12.21 4.95
C GLU A 52 1.48 12.50 3.44
N ASP A 53 2.53 13.08 2.86
CA ASP A 53 2.64 13.30 1.41
C ASP A 53 2.76 11.94 0.67
N PRO A 54 2.00 11.71 -0.42
CA PRO A 54 1.83 10.40 -1.06
C PRO A 54 2.96 9.92 -1.99
#